data_AF-A0A0E0MDP7-F1
#
_entry.id   AF-A0A0E0MDP7-F1
#
_cell.length_a   1.000
_cell.length_b   1.000
_cell.length_c   1.000
_cell.angle_alpha   90.00
_cell.angle_beta   90.00
_cell.angle_gamma   90.00
#
_symmetry.space_group_name_H-M   'P 1'
#
loop_
_entity.id
_entity.type
_entity.pdbx_description
1 polymer ?
#
loop_
_entity_poly.entity_id
_entity_poly.type
_entity_poly.pdbx_seq_one_letter_code
_entity_poly.pdbx_strand_id
1 'polypeptide(L)'
;MQSKPVMVGSFGSKQGREEKMDPVPYKLHKIEVWIDNNENWVNGIVIYGDNEQQRRLSPVTIGNANGTKKILFDLDDDSSDYVVNLYGRIGENSDDAIHCLGVVTYNGREIKLGNDKKGVKFEIPTVDTALVGLFGRSNAAGIKAIGAYLVAPPPTP
;
A
#
# COMPACT_ATOMS: atom_id res chain seq x y z
N MET A 1 16.08 -14.89 -13.63
CA MET A 1 16.19 -13.53 -13.06
C MET A 1 14.81 -12.92 -13.17
N GLN A 2 14.19 -12.51 -12.06
CA GLN A 2 12.97 -11.71 -12.15
C GLN A 2 13.31 -10.36 -12.79
N SER A 3 12.38 -9.82 -13.57
CA SER A 3 12.45 -8.43 -14.02
C SER A 3 12.50 -7.50 -12.80
N LYS A 4 13.35 -6.47 -12.86
CA LYS A 4 13.35 -5.42 -11.81
C LYS A 4 11.91 -4.90 -11.61
N PRO A 5 11.46 -4.71 -10.35
CA PRO A 5 10.14 -4.15 -10.09
C PRO A 5 9.96 -2.81 -10.81
N VAL A 6 8.80 -2.61 -11.42
CA VAL A 6 8.38 -1.33 -11.98
C VAL A 6 7.82 -0.48 -10.85
N MET A 7 8.22 0.79 -10.79
CA MET A 7 7.71 1.75 -9.82
C MET A 7 6.61 2.59 -10.45
N VAL A 8 5.44 2.67 -9.81
CA VAL A 8 4.32 3.52 -10.24
C VAL A 8 3.96 4.50 -9.13
N GLY A 9 3.78 5.78 -9.51
CA GLY A 9 3.59 6.89 -8.58
C GLY A 9 4.92 7.60 -8.24
N SER A 10 5.06 8.24 -7.07
CA SER A 10 4.07 8.32 -5.99
C SER A 10 2.95 9.34 -6.27
N PHE A 11 1.76 9.05 -5.76
CA PHE A 11 0.63 9.97 -5.70
C PHE A 11 0.63 10.66 -4.34
N GLY A 12 0.50 11.98 -4.32
CA GLY A 12 0.51 12.79 -3.11
C GLY A 12 1.53 13.92 -3.18
N SER A 13 1.99 14.38 -2.02
CA SER A 13 2.86 15.55 -1.89
C SER A 13 4.34 15.19 -1.78
N LYS A 14 5.21 16.21 -1.89
CA LYS A 14 6.66 16.07 -1.65
C LYS A 14 7.04 16.27 -0.17
N GLN A 15 6.07 16.47 0.72
CA GLN A 15 6.32 16.67 2.14
C GLN A 15 6.73 15.37 2.83
N GLY A 16 7.33 15.51 4.01
CA GLY A 16 7.76 14.38 4.83
C GLY A 16 9.03 13.69 4.34
N ARG A 17 9.39 12.61 5.04
CA ARG A 17 10.56 11.77 4.78
C ARG A 17 10.20 10.69 3.78
N GLU A 18 11.13 10.36 2.88
CA GLU A 18 11.01 9.22 1.98
C GLU A 18 11.16 7.89 2.72
N GLU A 19 10.26 6.98 2.39
CA GLU A 19 10.23 5.62 2.92
C GLU A 19 10.03 4.66 1.75
N LYS A 20 10.86 3.62 1.70
CA LYS A 20 10.86 2.65 0.61
C LYS A 20 11.24 1.28 1.13
N MET A 21 10.78 0.25 0.44
CA MET A 21 11.15 -1.13 0.72
C MET A 21 12.53 -1.44 0.14
N ASP A 22 13.39 -2.00 0.98
CA ASP A 22 14.68 -2.56 0.59
C ASP A 22 15.01 -3.74 1.52
N PRO A 23 14.94 -5.00 1.06
CA PRO A 23 14.57 -5.41 -0.31
C PRO A 23 13.07 -5.22 -0.61
N VAL A 24 12.74 -5.10 -1.90
CA VAL A 24 11.33 -5.15 -2.36
C VAL A 24 10.86 -6.62 -2.32
N PRO A 25 9.69 -6.92 -1.73
CA PRO A 25 9.16 -8.27 -1.72
C PRO A 25 8.87 -8.83 -3.12
N TYR A 26 8.92 -10.16 -3.23
CA TYR A 26 8.48 -10.92 -4.40
C TYR A 26 6.96 -11.16 -4.37
N LYS A 27 6.39 -11.35 -3.18
CA LYS A 27 4.96 -11.61 -2.96
C LYS A 27 4.53 -10.96 -1.66
N LEU A 28 3.33 -10.37 -1.64
CA LEU A 28 2.69 -9.92 -0.40
C LEU A 28 1.89 -11.05 0.22
N HIS A 29 1.88 -11.07 1.55
CA HIS A 29 1.10 -12.02 2.31
C HIS A 29 0.20 -11.34 3.34
N LYS A 30 0.53 -10.12 3.76
CA LYS A 30 -0.34 -9.35 4.66
C LYS A 30 -0.15 -7.84 4.47
N ILE A 31 -1.24 -7.11 4.64
CA ILE A 31 -1.28 -5.64 4.64
C ILE A 31 -2.02 -5.18 5.90
N GLU A 32 -1.44 -4.25 6.64
CA GLU A 32 -2.12 -3.58 7.76
C GLU A 32 -2.22 -2.08 7.46
N VAL A 33 -3.41 -1.52 7.45
CA VAL A 33 -3.63 -0.08 7.25
C VAL A 33 -4.14 0.53 8.55
N TRP A 34 -3.50 1.61 8.98
CA TRP A 34 -3.77 2.34 10.20
C TRP A 34 -4.32 3.72 9.87
N ILE A 35 -5.41 4.09 10.54
CA ILE A 35 -5.97 5.43 10.46
C ILE A 35 -5.68 6.18 11.76
N ASP A 36 -5.53 7.50 11.67
CA ASP A 36 -5.32 8.31 12.87
C ASP A 36 -6.52 8.20 13.83
N ASN A 37 -6.32 8.53 15.10
CA ASN A 37 -7.33 8.37 16.14
C ASN A 37 -8.63 9.16 15.89
N ASN A 38 -8.56 10.24 15.12
CA ASN A 38 -9.71 11.07 14.76
C ASN A 38 -10.29 10.69 13.37
N GLU A 39 -9.78 9.63 12.74
CA GLU A 39 -10.23 9.11 11.44
C GLU A 39 -10.16 10.12 10.29
N ASN A 40 -9.26 11.09 10.41
CA ASN A 40 -9.08 12.14 9.43
C ASN A 40 -8.15 11.71 8.31
N TRP A 41 -7.09 10.94 8.59
CA TRP A 41 -6.14 10.49 7.57
C TRP A 41 -5.55 9.12 7.86
N VAL A 42 -5.04 8.49 6.80
CA VAL A 42 -4.25 7.28 6.89
C VAL A 42 -2.91 7.63 7.52
N ASN A 43 -2.69 7.04 8.69
CA ASN A 43 -1.53 7.32 9.50
C ASN A 43 -0.34 6.45 9.11
N GLY A 44 -0.58 5.19 8.77
CA GLY A 44 0.46 4.28 8.34
C GLY A 44 -0.07 3.04 7.63
N ILE A 45 0.81 2.39 6.89
CA ILE A 45 0.59 1.11 6.24
C ILE A 45 1.79 0.22 6.49
N VAL A 46 1.55 -1.01 6.93
CA VAL A 46 2.57 -2.03 7.17
C VAL A 46 2.36 -3.13 6.16
N ILE A 47 3.44 -3.49 5.48
CA ILE A 47 3.42 -4.51 4.44
C ILE A 47 4.32 -5.65 4.84
N TYR A 48 3.79 -6.86 4.64
CA TYR A 48 4.47 -8.10 4.90
C TYR A 48 4.55 -8.88 3.60
N GLY A 49 5.75 -9.37 3.29
CA GLY A 49 6.00 -10.11 2.06
C GLY A 49 7.16 -11.07 2.19
N ASP A 50 7.32 -11.89 1.17
CA ASP A 50 8.40 -12.85 1.06
C ASP A 50 9.39 -12.40 -0.01
N ASN A 51 10.63 -12.85 0.10
CA ASN A 51 11.59 -12.77 -1.00
C ASN A 51 11.35 -13.88 -2.03
N GLU A 52 12.14 -13.90 -3.11
CA GLU A 52 12.06 -14.91 -4.17
C GLU A 52 12.24 -16.37 -3.68
N GLN A 53 12.91 -16.55 -2.54
CA GLN A 53 13.13 -17.86 -1.92
C GLN A 53 11.99 -18.25 -0.98
N GLN A 54 10.87 -17.53 -1.03
CA GLN A 54 9.70 -17.72 -0.16
C GLN A 54 10.03 -17.58 1.33
N ARG A 55 11.02 -16.75 1.67
CA ARG A 55 11.36 -16.43 3.05
C ARG A 55 10.74 -15.10 3.43
N ARG A 56 10.09 -15.08 4.59
CA ARG A 56 9.49 -13.88 5.20
C ARG A 56 10.53 -12.77 5.34
N LEU A 57 10.22 -11.61 4.80
CA LEU A 57 10.98 -10.39 5.01
C LEU A 57 10.52 -9.70 6.30
N SER A 58 11.40 -8.85 6.86
CA SER A 58 10.97 -7.95 7.92
C SER A 58 9.87 -7.01 7.39
N PRO A 59 8.79 -6.77 8.17
CA PRO A 59 7.72 -5.89 7.73
C PRO A 59 8.24 -4.48 7.51
N VAL A 60 7.74 -3.80 6.48
CA VAL A 60 8.08 -2.41 6.20
C VAL A 60 6.87 -1.53 6.44
N THR A 61 7.09 -0.45 7.18
CA THR A 61 6.06 0.55 7.48
C THR A 61 6.31 1.80 6.62
N ILE A 62 5.24 2.31 6.00
CA ILE A 62 5.17 3.67 5.50
C ILE A 62 4.26 4.47 6.44
N GLY A 63 4.73 5.59 6.96
CA GLY A 63 4.02 6.38 7.97
C GLY A 63 4.16 5.85 9.39
N ASN A 64 3.20 6.23 10.22
CA ASN A 64 3.14 5.82 11.61
C ASN A 64 2.09 4.71 11.74
N ALA A 65 2.53 3.47 11.98
CA ALA A 65 1.65 2.35 12.30
C ALA A 65 1.15 2.43 13.75
N ASN A 66 0.53 3.55 14.09
CA ASN A 66 -0.12 3.79 15.38
C ASN A 66 -1.55 4.30 15.16
N GLY A 67 -2.39 4.17 16.17
CA GLY A 67 -3.81 4.51 16.08
C GLY A 67 -4.68 3.48 16.78
N THR A 68 -5.95 3.81 17.01
CA THR A 68 -6.93 2.90 17.63
C THR A 68 -7.66 2.03 16.61
N LYS A 69 -7.71 2.45 15.34
CA LYS A 69 -8.37 1.72 14.26
C LYS A 69 -7.35 1.25 13.22
N LYS A 70 -7.44 -0.04 12.92
CA LYS A 70 -6.68 -0.67 11.83
C LYS A 70 -7.54 -1.69 11.11
N ILE A 71 -7.24 -1.90 9.83
CA ILE A 71 -7.72 -3.05 9.08
C ILE A 71 -6.52 -3.93 8.73
N LEU A 72 -6.70 -5.24 8.86
CA LEU A 72 -5.72 -6.24 8.47
C LEU A 72 -6.30 -6.98 7.28
N PHE A 73 -5.45 -7.22 6.30
CA PHE A 73 -5.78 -7.98 5.11
C PHE A 73 -4.76 -9.09 4.92
N ASP A 74 -5.23 -10.33 5.11
CA ASP A 74 -4.42 -11.53 4.99
C ASP A 74 -4.60 -12.14 3.59
N LEU A 75 -3.49 -12.20 2.86
CA LEU A 75 -3.41 -12.79 1.53
C LEU A 75 -3.03 -14.27 1.60
N ASP A 76 -2.55 -14.79 2.73
CA ASP A 76 -2.20 -16.20 2.87
C ASP A 76 -3.43 -17.13 2.88
N ASP A 77 -4.63 -16.59 3.15
CA ASP A 77 -5.90 -17.32 3.05
C ASP A 77 -6.14 -17.91 1.65
N ASP A 78 -5.55 -17.32 0.61
CA ASP A 78 -5.63 -17.80 -0.76
C ASP A 78 -4.28 -17.60 -1.47
N SER A 79 -3.56 -18.70 -1.66
CA SER A 79 -2.20 -18.69 -2.21
C SER A 79 -2.12 -18.16 -3.64
N SER A 80 -3.24 -18.18 -4.38
CA SER A 80 -3.36 -17.66 -5.74
C SER A 80 -3.69 -16.17 -5.80
N ASP A 81 -4.10 -15.58 -4.68
CA ASP A 81 -4.55 -14.19 -4.62
C ASP A 81 -3.37 -13.22 -4.50
N TYR A 82 -3.55 -12.05 -5.09
CA TYR A 82 -2.58 -10.97 -5.09
C TYR A 82 -3.27 -9.63 -5.32
N VAL A 83 -2.61 -8.55 -4.93
CA VAL A 83 -3.19 -7.20 -5.06
C VAL A 83 -3.10 -6.73 -6.51
N VAL A 84 -4.25 -6.33 -7.06
CA VAL A 84 -4.40 -5.83 -8.44
C VAL A 84 -4.80 -4.35 -8.53
N ASN A 85 -5.12 -3.74 -7.40
CA ASN A 85 -5.41 -2.32 -7.36
C ASN A 85 -5.01 -1.73 -6.02
N LEU A 86 -4.40 -0.55 -6.05
CA LEU A 86 -4.25 0.34 -4.91
C LEU A 86 -4.88 1.67 -5.28
N TYR A 87 -5.85 2.12 -4.49
CA TYR A 87 -6.52 3.38 -4.74
C TYR A 87 -6.68 4.17 -3.44
N GLY A 88 -7.02 5.44 -3.58
CA GLY A 88 -7.29 6.27 -2.41
C GLY A 88 -7.65 7.70 -2.78
N ARG A 89 -7.57 8.57 -1.77
CA ARG A 89 -7.76 10.00 -1.93
C ARG A 89 -6.70 10.80 -1.19
N ILE A 90 -6.23 11.84 -1.85
CA ILE A 90 -5.29 12.82 -1.31
C ILE A 90 -6.07 14.08 -0.99
N GLY A 91 -5.80 14.69 0.17
CA GLY A 91 -6.42 15.94 0.58
C GLY A 91 -6.27 17.06 -0.47
N GLU A 92 -7.14 18.05 -0.39
CA GLU A 92 -7.11 19.23 -1.24
C GLU A 92 -6.61 20.46 -0.47
N ASN A 93 -6.15 21.48 -1.21
CA ASN A 93 -5.60 22.72 -0.67
C ASN A 93 -4.33 22.48 0.17
N SER A 94 -4.25 23.03 1.38
CA SER A 94 -3.12 22.86 2.29
C SER A 94 -3.11 21.52 3.03
N ASP A 95 -4.13 20.67 2.82
CA ASP A 95 -4.19 19.32 3.36
C ASP A 95 -3.62 18.35 2.33
N ASP A 96 -2.45 17.83 2.63
CA ASP A 96 -1.67 16.99 1.72
C ASP A 96 -1.59 15.53 2.19
N ALA A 97 -2.41 15.14 3.17
CA ALA A 97 -2.46 13.79 3.69
C ALA A 97 -3.25 12.85 2.76
N ILE A 98 -2.99 11.56 2.88
CA ILE A 98 -3.86 10.53 2.29
C ILE A 98 -5.03 10.29 3.25
N HIS A 99 -6.26 10.53 2.79
CA HIS A 99 -7.48 10.45 3.61
C HIS A 99 -8.10 9.06 3.61
N CYS A 100 -7.92 8.31 2.53
CA CYS A 100 -8.32 6.92 2.47
C CYS A 100 -7.37 6.11 1.60
N LEU A 101 -7.26 4.82 1.92
CA LEU A 101 -6.63 3.81 1.08
C LEU A 101 -7.57 2.63 0.94
N GLY A 102 -7.61 2.07 -0.26
CA GLY A 102 -8.19 0.77 -0.51
C GLY A 102 -7.31 -0.08 -1.41
N VAL A 103 -7.41 -1.39 -1.24
CA VAL A 103 -6.78 -2.37 -2.12
C VAL A 103 -7.82 -3.37 -2.60
N VAL A 104 -7.68 -3.78 -3.85
CA VAL A 104 -8.48 -4.84 -4.47
C VAL A 104 -7.55 -5.97 -4.88
N THR A 105 -8.00 -7.21 -4.70
CA THR A 105 -7.24 -8.39 -5.12
C THR A 105 -7.78 -9.02 -6.38
N TYR A 106 -6.97 -9.91 -6.97
CA TYR A 106 -7.32 -10.66 -8.16
C TYR A 106 -8.63 -11.44 -7.98
N ASN A 107 -8.87 -12.01 -6.80
CA ASN A 107 -10.10 -12.74 -6.49
C ASN A 107 -11.26 -11.82 -6.05
N GLY A 108 -11.16 -10.51 -6.24
CA GLY A 108 -12.23 -9.54 -6.01
C GLY A 108 -12.46 -9.18 -4.54
N ARG A 109 -11.52 -9.53 -3.64
CA ARG A 109 -11.58 -9.05 -2.25
C ARG A 109 -11.19 -7.57 -2.23
N GLU A 110 -11.95 -6.77 -1.51
CA GLU A 110 -11.69 -5.35 -1.35
C GLU A 110 -11.60 -4.99 0.13
N ILE A 111 -10.57 -4.24 0.49
CA ILE A 111 -10.51 -3.53 1.76
C ILE A 111 -10.35 -2.05 1.52
N LYS A 112 -11.01 -1.23 2.34
CA LYS A 112 -10.90 0.22 2.32
C LYS A 112 -10.93 0.76 3.74
N LEU A 113 -10.04 1.69 4.03
CA LEU A 113 -10.01 2.41 5.30
C LEU A 113 -9.83 3.91 5.04
N GLY A 114 -10.57 4.73 5.80
CA GLY A 114 -10.48 6.20 5.74
C GLY A 114 -11.65 6.89 5.06
N ASN A 115 -11.53 8.21 4.93
CA ASN A 115 -12.57 9.08 4.41
C ASN A 115 -12.49 9.19 2.88
N ASP A 116 -13.40 8.50 2.19
CA ASP A 116 -13.47 8.43 0.73
C ASP A 116 -14.32 9.55 0.08
N LYS A 117 -14.73 10.55 0.87
CA LYS A 117 -15.52 11.70 0.40
C LYS A 117 -14.69 12.96 0.21
N LYS A 118 -13.49 13.03 0.78
CA LYS A 118 -12.62 14.20 0.75
C LYS A 118 -11.43 13.98 -0.19
N GLY A 119 -11.12 14.99 -1.00
CA GLY A 119 -9.88 15.02 -1.74
C GLY A 119 -9.93 14.43 -3.16
N VAL A 120 -8.80 14.52 -3.85
CA VAL A 120 -8.60 14.04 -5.23
C VAL A 120 -8.35 12.54 -5.22
N LYS A 121 -9.06 11.80 -6.08
CA LYS A 121 -8.86 10.35 -6.25
C LYS A 121 -7.52 10.06 -6.92
N PHE A 122 -6.87 9.00 -6.47
CA PHE A 122 -5.79 8.34 -7.20
C PHE A 122 -6.05 6.84 -7.26
N GLU A 123 -5.46 6.20 -8.26
CA GLU A 123 -5.60 4.77 -8.50
C GLU A 123 -4.36 4.24 -9.22
N ILE A 124 -3.92 3.06 -8.81
CA ILE A 124 -2.87 2.27 -9.45
C ILE A 124 -3.52 0.93 -9.82
N PRO A 125 -4.21 0.87 -10.97
CA PRO A 125 -4.70 -0.39 -11.49
C PRO A 125 -3.52 -1.18 -12.06
N THR A 126 -3.48 -2.48 -11.79
CA THR A 126 -2.50 -3.37 -12.40
C THR A 126 -3.16 -4.16 -13.53
N VAL A 127 -2.53 -4.17 -14.70
CA VAL A 127 -2.88 -5.06 -15.82
C VAL A 127 -1.69 -5.99 -16.00
N ASP A 128 -1.94 -7.29 -16.00
CA ASP A 128 -0.90 -8.33 -16.12
C ASP A 128 0.29 -8.12 -15.18
N THR A 129 0.03 -7.57 -13.98
CA THR A 129 1.03 -7.26 -12.95
C THR A 129 0.43 -7.43 -11.55
N ALA A 130 1.28 -7.70 -10.57
CA ALA A 130 0.93 -7.78 -9.15
C ALA A 130 1.64 -6.68 -8.37
N LEU A 131 0.93 -6.05 -7.42
CA LEU A 131 1.54 -5.15 -6.45
C LEU A 131 2.24 -5.98 -5.37
N VAL A 132 3.55 -5.78 -5.24
CA VAL A 132 4.41 -6.56 -4.34
C VAL A 132 5.11 -5.73 -3.28
N GLY A 133 4.94 -4.41 -3.31
CA GLY A 133 5.49 -3.54 -2.30
C GLY A 133 5.01 -2.11 -2.47
N LEU A 134 5.38 -1.27 -1.51
CA LEU A 134 5.05 0.14 -1.48
C LEU A 134 6.29 0.99 -1.22
N PHE A 135 6.24 2.21 -1.71
CA PHE A 135 7.11 3.30 -1.30
C PHE A 135 6.26 4.55 -1.08
N GLY A 136 6.80 5.54 -0.42
CA GLY A 136 6.03 6.73 -0.14
C GLY A 136 6.79 7.78 0.64
N ARG A 137 6.01 8.71 1.19
CA ARG A 137 6.50 9.74 2.08
C ARG A 137 5.55 9.90 3.24
N SER A 138 6.11 10.17 4.41
CA SER A 138 5.31 10.40 5.60
C SER A 138 5.94 11.41 6.55
N ASN A 139 5.14 11.96 7.45
CA ASN A 139 5.61 12.72 8.59
C ASN A 139 4.71 12.45 9.81
N ALA A 140 4.84 13.27 10.86
CA ALA A 140 4.02 13.13 12.06
C ALA A 140 2.50 13.23 11.81
N ALA A 141 2.09 13.88 10.70
CA ALA A 141 0.70 14.02 10.29
C ALA A 141 0.26 12.96 9.24
N GLY A 142 0.89 11.78 9.26
CA GLY A 142 0.51 10.62 8.45
C GLY A 142 1.20 10.51 7.10
N ILE A 143 0.62 9.67 6.23
CA ILE A 143 1.15 9.42 4.88
C ILE A 143 0.84 10.62 3.98
N LYS A 144 1.87 11.10 3.28
CA LYS A 144 1.84 12.26 2.37
C LYS A 144 1.89 11.87 0.91
N ALA A 145 2.55 10.76 0.60
CA ALA A 145 2.52 10.19 -0.73
C ALA A 145 2.68 8.67 -0.68
N ILE A 146 2.13 7.99 -1.67
CA ILE A 146 2.20 6.54 -1.81
C ILE A 146 2.42 6.15 -3.27
N GLY A 147 3.26 5.15 -3.48
CA GLY A 147 3.50 4.52 -4.76
C GLY A 147 3.68 3.02 -4.56
N ALA A 148 3.68 2.28 -5.67
CA ALA A 148 3.67 0.83 -5.66
C ALA A 148 4.85 0.26 -6.46
N TYR A 149 5.38 -0.85 -5.97
CA TYR A 149 6.26 -1.74 -6.73
C TYR A 149 5.42 -2.83 -7.39
N LEU A 150 5.54 -2.94 -8.70
CA LEU A 150 4.81 -3.90 -9.52
C LEU A 150 5.77 -4.89 -10.17
N VAL A 151 5.37 -6.15 -10.24
CA VAL A 151 6.08 -7.22 -10.97
C VAL A 151 5.09 -8.01 -11.81
N ALA A 152 5.59 -8.87 -12.70
CA ALA A 152 4.75 -9.86 -13.36
C ALA A 152 4.00 -10.70 -12.30
N PRO A 153 2.72 -11.05 -12.54
CA PRO A 153 1.92 -11.79 -11.58
C PRO A 153 2.55 -13.16 -11.30
N PRO A 154 2.30 -13.73 -10.11
CA PRO A 154 2.67 -15.11 -9.86
C PRO A 154 2.01 -16.02 -10.91
N PRO A 155 2.66 -17.13 -11.33
CA PRO A 155 2.04 -18.09 -12.24
C PRO A 155 0.69 -18.52 -11.69
N THR A 156 -0.39 -18.35 -12.46
CA THR A 156 -1.68 -18.95 -12.12
C THR A 156 -1.60 -20.47 -12.34
N PRO A 157 -2.24 -21.29 -11.47
CA PRO A 157 -2.32 -22.74 -11.65
C PRO A 157 -2.92 -23.16 -12.98
#